data_AF-A0A7S4JXC3-F1
#
_entry.id   AF-A0A7S4JXC3-F1
#
_cell.length_a   1.000
_cell.length_b   1.000
_cell.length_c   1.000
_cell.angle_alpha   90.00
_cell.angle_beta   90.00
_cell.angle_gamma   90.00
#
_symmetry.space_group_name_H-M   'P 1'
#
loop_
_entity.id
_entity.type
_entity.pdbx_description
1 polymer ?
#
loop_
_entity_poly.entity_id
_entity_poly.type
_entity_poly.pdbx_seq_one_letter_code
_entity_poly.pdbx_strand_id
1 'polypeptide(L)'
;GLGSTSRKYDVTPDLSSASSGESMVRGDILDLAVNLRSSRPGDKIDIPYELTVSDSMQGFWHSVFHAQNRINTSRPFARKVGLQDRVLPFSLALFLTSSMTHADAAKVQVGFGNAVYHWPAFAGDTFTKSFKVRSIRNTSDGHHSIFHFECELINQRGRVCMSADKYLIFEFTVPESHVELPADSATKGQMFRDHLISKSDSLHDLGSHSLTTLFPGQLVLHTMNRSITFSQSQQLASLARLTHPRHFDTRRYDIHTEIFIPGGLVLGLTMSAASRDMHEILHEEILNASFVHHLHPGNVVGAISYVQSLDDGLPGDLESIVVRTIGVKNMDVSRDLKDTPLPLELFTGDAKTTQQIEKICKERCPMLANKIVLQLDRRILRQASRNETFLL
;
A
#
# COMPACT_ATOMS: atom_id res chain seq x y z
N GLY A 1 12.11 37.14 -18.66
CA GLY A 1 11.05 37.54 -17.72
C GLY A 1 9.72 37.17 -18.33
N LEU A 2 9.07 36.12 -17.82
CA LEU A 2 7.76 35.66 -18.26
C LEU A 2 6.92 35.52 -16.99
N GLY A 3 5.96 36.44 -16.84
CA GLY A 3 5.07 36.51 -15.69
C GLY A 3 4.04 35.41 -15.72
N SER A 4 3.92 34.68 -14.62
CA SER A 4 2.84 33.72 -14.37
C SER A 4 1.59 34.48 -13.95
N THR A 5 0.56 34.50 -14.79
CA THR A 5 -0.76 34.98 -14.42
C THR A 5 -1.52 33.87 -13.69
N SER A 6 -1.61 34.03 -12.37
CA SER A 6 -2.54 33.31 -11.49
C SER A 6 -3.98 33.64 -11.91
N ARG A 7 -4.74 32.66 -12.41
CA ARG A 7 -6.19 32.79 -12.61
C ARG A 7 -6.89 32.51 -11.28
N LYS A 8 -7.45 33.56 -10.68
CA LYS A 8 -8.49 33.46 -9.65
C LYS A 8 -9.77 32.94 -10.32
N TYR A 9 -10.35 31.88 -9.76
CA TYR A 9 -11.68 31.39 -10.13
C TYR A 9 -12.70 31.97 -9.15
N ASP A 10 -13.31 33.08 -9.53
CA ASP A 10 -14.63 33.48 -9.04
C ASP A 10 -15.58 33.31 -10.22
N VAL A 11 -16.53 32.39 -10.12
CA VAL A 11 -17.57 32.18 -11.12
C VAL A 11 -18.89 32.65 -10.53
N THR A 12 -19.21 33.91 -10.73
CA THR A 12 -20.60 34.38 -10.81
C THR A 12 -21.02 34.35 -12.28
N PRO A 13 -22.16 33.73 -12.64
CA PRO A 13 -22.60 33.69 -14.03
C PRO A 13 -23.14 35.07 -14.43
N ASP A 14 -22.42 35.77 -15.30
CA ASP A 14 -22.90 36.98 -15.97
C ASP A 14 -23.83 36.57 -17.12
N LEU A 15 -25.14 36.67 -16.87
CA LEU A 15 -26.19 36.48 -17.86
C LEU A 15 -26.45 37.82 -18.57
N SER A 16 -25.54 38.27 -19.41
CA SER A 16 -25.84 39.38 -20.30
C SER A 16 -25.16 39.29 -21.68
N SER A 17 -25.98 39.51 -22.71
CA SER A 17 -25.68 39.66 -24.14
C SER A 17 -25.56 38.38 -24.99
N ALA A 18 -26.70 37.94 -25.51
CA ALA A 18 -26.76 37.13 -26.73
C ALA A 18 -26.88 38.07 -27.94
N SER A 19 -25.87 38.08 -28.82
CA SER A 19 -25.98 38.58 -30.19
C SER A 19 -25.63 37.46 -31.17
N SER A 20 -26.35 37.44 -32.28
CA SER A 20 -26.47 36.36 -33.25
C SER A 20 -25.21 36.07 -34.07
N GLY A 21 -24.78 34.80 -34.09
CA GLY A 21 -23.80 34.26 -35.02
C GLY A 21 -23.24 32.92 -34.54
N GLU A 22 -23.92 31.83 -34.90
CA GLU A 22 -23.70 30.43 -34.45
C GLU A 22 -23.93 30.20 -32.95
N SER A 23 -25.00 29.45 -32.61
CA SER A 23 -25.27 29.00 -31.24
C SER A 23 -24.25 27.93 -30.83
N MET A 24 -23.02 28.36 -30.56
CA MET A 24 -21.96 27.49 -30.06
C MET A 24 -22.22 27.19 -28.59
N VAL A 25 -22.44 25.92 -28.26
CA VAL A 25 -22.52 25.45 -26.88
C VAL A 25 -21.11 25.15 -26.38
N ARG A 26 -20.79 25.57 -25.16
CA ARG A 26 -19.55 25.19 -24.46
C ARG A 26 -19.89 24.11 -23.45
N GLY A 27 -19.03 23.09 -23.35
CA GLY A 27 -19.13 22.10 -22.30
C GLY A 27 -18.47 22.60 -21.01
N ASP A 28 -19.04 22.21 -19.88
CA ASP A 28 -18.47 22.46 -18.55
C ASP A 28 -17.75 21.21 -18.03
N ILE A 29 -16.69 21.41 -17.25
CA ILE A 29 -15.98 20.33 -16.55
C ILE A 29 -16.49 20.29 -15.12
N LEU A 30 -17.06 19.16 -14.71
CA LEU A 30 -17.45 18.91 -13.33
C LEU A 30 -16.23 18.42 -12.55
N ASP A 31 -15.82 19.17 -11.52
CA ASP A 31 -14.84 18.71 -10.54
C ASP A 31 -15.57 18.03 -9.38
N LEU A 32 -15.46 16.70 -9.32
CA LEU A 32 -16.08 15.87 -8.28
C LEU A 32 -15.08 15.52 -7.16
N ALA A 33 -13.88 16.11 -7.18
CA ALA A 33 -12.90 15.95 -6.12
C ALA A 33 -13.33 16.72 -4.87
N VAL A 34 -12.92 16.23 -3.70
CA VAL A 34 -13.13 16.96 -2.46
C VAL A 34 -12.20 18.18 -2.46
N ASN A 35 -12.74 19.35 -2.12
CA ASN A 35 -11.93 20.55 -1.99
C ASN A 35 -11.07 20.50 -0.72
N LEU A 36 -9.86 19.96 -0.89
CA LEU A 36 -8.88 19.83 0.19
C LEU A 36 -8.24 21.16 0.61
N ARG A 37 -8.42 22.26 -0.13
CA ARG A 37 -7.86 23.58 0.22
C ARG A 37 -8.52 24.16 1.47
N SER A 38 -9.79 23.84 1.69
CA SER A 38 -10.55 24.22 2.88
C SER A 38 -10.47 23.20 4.02
N SER A 39 -9.88 22.02 3.78
CA SER A 39 -9.86 20.96 4.79
C SER A 39 -8.99 21.28 6.00
N ARG A 40 -9.37 20.73 7.15
CA ARG A 40 -8.69 20.86 8.44
C ARG A 40 -8.53 19.50 9.10
N PRO A 41 -7.54 19.32 10.01
CA PRO A 41 -7.50 18.13 10.85
C PRO A 41 -8.84 17.90 11.55
N GLY A 42 -9.35 16.69 11.43
CA GLY A 42 -10.63 16.26 11.99
C GLY A 42 -11.72 16.10 10.93
N ASP A 43 -11.58 16.76 9.78
CA ASP A 43 -12.51 16.61 8.68
C ASP A 43 -12.57 15.15 8.23
N LYS A 44 -13.79 14.64 8.17
CA LYS A 44 -14.11 13.30 7.71
C LYS A 44 -14.74 13.37 6.32
N ILE A 45 -14.20 12.59 5.42
CA ILE A 45 -14.67 12.43 4.05
C ILE A 45 -15.14 10.99 3.92
N ASP A 46 -16.46 10.82 3.83
CA ASP A 46 -17.07 9.52 3.56
C ASP A 46 -17.28 9.37 2.05
N ILE A 47 -16.81 8.26 1.49
CA ILE A 47 -16.92 7.98 0.07
C ILE A 47 -18.34 7.51 -0.24
N PRO A 48 -19.04 8.13 -1.21
CA PRO A 48 -20.46 7.86 -1.47
C PRO A 48 -20.70 6.57 -2.25
N TYR A 49 -19.64 5.87 -2.67
CA TYR A 49 -19.73 4.65 -3.47
C TYR A 49 -19.41 3.43 -2.62
N GLU A 50 -20.17 2.37 -2.86
CA GLU A 50 -19.94 1.05 -2.31
C GLU A 50 -19.28 0.14 -3.34
N LEU A 51 -18.49 -0.82 -2.87
CA LEU A 51 -17.86 -1.82 -3.73
C LEU A 51 -18.00 -3.23 -3.14
N THR A 52 -18.78 -4.08 -3.80
CA THR A 52 -18.80 -5.51 -3.51
C THR A 52 -17.61 -6.20 -4.16
N VAL A 53 -16.79 -6.87 -3.35
CA VAL A 53 -15.64 -7.64 -3.85
C VAL A 53 -16.10 -9.03 -4.25
N SER A 54 -15.83 -9.45 -5.48
CA SER A 54 -16.14 -10.79 -5.97
C SER A 54 -14.95 -11.75 -5.85
N ASP A 55 -15.23 -13.05 -5.95
CA ASP A 55 -14.18 -14.08 -6.13
C ASP A 55 -13.30 -13.78 -7.36
N SER A 56 -13.89 -13.24 -8.43
CA SER A 56 -13.13 -12.88 -9.64
C SER A 56 -12.14 -11.75 -9.40
N MET A 57 -12.49 -10.76 -8.57
CA MET A 57 -11.58 -9.67 -8.20
C MET A 57 -10.37 -10.22 -7.42
N GLN A 58 -10.61 -11.12 -6.47
CA GLN A 58 -9.53 -11.83 -5.77
C GLN A 58 -8.69 -12.67 -6.74
N GLY A 59 -9.31 -13.38 -7.68
CA GLY A 59 -8.61 -14.14 -8.73
C GLY A 59 -7.73 -13.27 -9.62
N PHE A 60 -8.22 -12.11 -10.07
CA PHE A 60 -7.43 -11.15 -10.83
C PHE A 60 -6.25 -10.63 -10.01
N TRP A 61 -6.46 -10.31 -8.73
CA TRP A 61 -5.38 -9.90 -7.85
C TRP A 61 -4.30 -10.97 -7.76
N HIS A 62 -4.68 -12.23 -7.52
CA HIS A 62 -3.74 -13.35 -7.47
C HIS A 62 -3.00 -13.62 -8.79
N SER A 63 -3.62 -13.33 -9.93
CA SER A 63 -2.98 -13.49 -11.23
C SER A 63 -1.78 -12.57 -11.41
N VAL A 64 -1.75 -11.43 -10.70
CA VAL A 64 -0.67 -10.42 -10.76
C VAL A 64 0.23 -10.48 -9.53
N PHE A 65 -0.35 -10.67 -8.35
CA PHE A 65 0.34 -10.72 -7.07
C PHE A 65 0.22 -12.13 -6.50
N HIS A 66 1.27 -12.92 -6.65
CA HIS A 66 1.29 -14.28 -6.12
C HIS A 66 1.12 -14.23 -4.61
N ALA A 67 0.10 -14.94 -4.12
CA ALA A 67 -0.06 -15.25 -2.72
C ALA A 67 0.21 -16.74 -2.55
N GLN A 68 1.16 -17.07 -1.69
CA GLN A 68 1.44 -18.48 -1.39
C GLN A 68 0.71 -18.94 -0.13
N ASN A 69 0.14 -18.03 0.65
CA ASN A 69 -0.42 -18.36 1.97
C ASN A 69 -1.74 -19.12 1.84
N ARG A 70 -1.85 -20.26 2.54
CA ARG A 70 -3.04 -21.12 2.53
C ARG A 70 -4.30 -20.38 2.98
N ILE A 71 -4.20 -19.41 3.89
CA ILE A 71 -5.34 -18.60 4.35
C ILE A 71 -6.00 -17.80 3.20
N ASN A 72 -5.24 -17.46 2.16
CA ASN A 72 -5.75 -16.73 1.00
C ASN A 72 -6.12 -17.64 -0.18
N THR A 73 -5.57 -18.86 -0.25
CA THR A 73 -5.67 -19.72 -1.43
C THR A 73 -6.51 -20.99 -1.21
N SER A 74 -6.65 -21.46 0.04
CA SER A 74 -7.30 -22.73 0.39
C SER A 74 -8.54 -22.53 1.26
N ARG A 75 -9.73 -22.80 0.69
CA ARG A 75 -11.00 -22.79 1.46
C ARG A 75 -10.99 -23.83 2.59
N PRO A 76 -10.54 -25.08 2.37
CA PRO A 76 -10.48 -26.06 3.46
C PRO A 76 -9.61 -25.60 4.63
N PHE A 77 -8.44 -25.01 4.35
CA PHE A 77 -7.57 -24.49 5.41
C PHE A 77 -8.26 -23.36 6.18
N ALA A 78 -8.77 -22.34 5.48
CA ALA A 78 -9.43 -21.19 6.10
C ALA A 78 -10.62 -21.61 6.99
N ARG A 79 -11.43 -22.58 6.53
CA ARG A 79 -12.57 -23.10 7.32
C ARG A 79 -12.14 -23.89 8.54
N LYS A 80 -11.06 -24.68 8.47
CA LYS A 80 -10.53 -25.42 9.63
C LYS A 80 -10.00 -24.49 10.72
N VAL A 81 -9.50 -23.30 10.37
CA VAL A 81 -9.13 -22.26 11.34
C VAL A 81 -10.31 -21.35 11.74
N GLY A 82 -11.54 -21.76 11.43
CA GLY A 82 -12.77 -21.10 11.87
C GLY A 82 -13.18 -19.86 11.08
N LEU A 83 -12.64 -19.66 9.87
CA LEU A 83 -13.04 -18.57 8.98
C LEU A 83 -14.15 -19.02 8.03
N GLN A 84 -14.94 -18.07 7.53
CA GLN A 84 -16.06 -18.35 6.61
C GLN A 84 -15.55 -18.91 5.27
N ASP A 85 -14.52 -18.28 4.71
CA ASP A 85 -13.88 -18.65 3.45
C ASP A 85 -12.43 -18.12 3.43
N ARG A 86 -11.77 -18.14 2.27
CA ARG A 86 -10.45 -17.50 2.09
C ARG A 86 -10.55 -16.01 2.34
N VAL A 87 -9.60 -15.50 3.12
CA VAL A 87 -9.52 -14.08 3.44
C VAL A 87 -8.92 -13.33 2.25
N LEU A 88 -9.44 -12.13 1.94
CA LEU A 88 -8.82 -11.26 0.94
C LEU A 88 -7.36 -11.01 1.31
N PRO A 89 -6.40 -11.09 0.36
CA PRO A 89 -5.00 -10.81 0.64
C PRO A 89 -4.81 -9.43 1.28
N PHE A 90 -3.86 -9.32 2.22
CA PHE A 90 -3.59 -8.06 2.91
C PHE A 90 -3.36 -6.91 1.91
N SER A 91 -2.56 -7.14 0.87
CA SER A 91 -2.26 -6.12 -0.15
C SER A 91 -3.49 -5.71 -0.96
N LEU A 92 -4.45 -6.61 -1.20
CA LEU A 92 -5.72 -6.26 -1.85
C LEU A 92 -6.60 -5.44 -0.91
N ALA A 93 -6.75 -5.88 0.34
CA ALA A 93 -7.52 -5.13 1.35
C ALA A 93 -6.94 -3.72 1.51
N LEU A 94 -5.61 -3.58 1.61
CA LEU A 94 -4.94 -2.28 1.71
C LEU A 94 -5.09 -1.45 0.45
N PHE A 95 -5.04 -2.09 -0.72
CA PHE A 95 -5.28 -1.39 -1.97
C PHE A 95 -6.71 -0.81 -2.01
N LEU A 96 -7.72 -1.55 -1.58
CA LEU A 96 -9.10 -1.04 -1.44
C LEU A 96 -9.19 0.05 -0.37
N THR A 97 -8.58 -0.16 0.81
CA THR A 97 -8.50 0.84 1.90
C THR A 97 -7.80 2.11 1.47
N SER A 98 -6.93 2.09 0.46
CA SER A 98 -6.18 3.26 0.00
C SER A 98 -6.72 3.88 -1.28
N SER A 99 -7.46 3.12 -2.08
CA SER A 99 -8.08 3.52 -3.35
C SER A 99 -9.50 4.07 -3.14
N MET A 100 -10.30 4.27 -4.20
CA MET A 100 -11.63 4.90 -4.10
C MET A 100 -11.59 6.30 -3.46
N THR A 101 -10.68 7.17 -3.90
CA THR A 101 -10.44 8.47 -3.26
C THR A 101 -11.04 9.60 -4.07
N HIS A 102 -11.57 10.64 -3.42
CA HIS A 102 -11.85 11.94 -4.06
C HIS A 102 -10.61 12.85 -4.11
N ALA A 103 -9.42 12.32 -3.81
CA ALA A 103 -8.16 13.04 -3.78
C ALA A 103 -7.37 12.86 -5.09
N ASP A 104 -8.06 12.82 -6.23
CA ASP A 104 -7.45 12.66 -7.57
C ASP A 104 -6.55 13.83 -7.98
N ALA A 105 -6.53 14.91 -7.20
CA ALA A 105 -5.61 16.03 -7.38
C ALA A 105 -4.24 15.81 -6.70
N ALA A 106 -4.02 14.69 -6.01
CA ALA A 106 -2.75 14.41 -5.35
C ALA A 106 -1.63 14.21 -6.39
N LYS A 107 -0.52 14.92 -6.24
CA LYS A 107 0.66 14.78 -7.09
C LYS A 107 1.25 13.38 -7.00
N VAL A 108 1.43 12.92 -5.77
CA VAL A 108 2.10 11.65 -5.47
C VAL A 108 1.69 11.15 -4.09
N GLN A 109 1.60 9.84 -3.96
CA GLN A 109 1.54 9.16 -2.68
C GLN A 109 2.94 8.85 -2.18
N VAL A 110 3.27 9.29 -0.96
CA VAL A 110 4.63 9.12 -0.41
C VAL A 110 4.76 7.88 0.48
N GLY A 111 3.65 7.39 1.03
CA GLY A 111 3.72 6.20 1.87
C GLY A 111 2.42 5.73 2.47
N PHE A 112 2.55 4.68 3.27
CA PHE A 112 1.58 4.20 4.23
C PHE A 112 2.21 4.08 5.62
N GLY A 113 1.39 4.17 6.67
CA GLY A 113 1.80 3.86 8.04
C GLY A 113 0.68 3.11 8.75
N ASN A 114 1.00 2.42 9.84
CA ASN A 114 0.04 1.82 10.76
C ASN A 114 -1.12 1.07 10.07
N ALA A 115 -0.82 0.31 9.00
CA ALA A 115 -1.86 -0.40 8.26
C ALA A 115 -2.15 -1.74 8.94
N VAL A 116 -3.38 -1.93 9.42
CA VAL A 116 -3.76 -3.07 10.25
C VAL A 116 -5.01 -3.74 9.68
N TYR A 117 -4.95 -5.06 9.52
CA TYR A 117 -6.08 -5.88 9.10
C TYR A 117 -6.86 -6.35 10.34
N HIS A 118 -7.87 -5.57 10.73
CA HIS A 118 -8.61 -5.75 11.99
C HIS A 118 -9.63 -6.87 11.95
N TRP A 119 -10.32 -7.03 10.81
CA TRP A 119 -11.40 -8.00 10.62
C TRP A 119 -11.27 -8.68 9.26
N PRO A 120 -11.38 -10.03 9.17
CA PRO A 120 -11.19 -10.73 7.91
C PRO A 120 -12.26 -10.31 6.90
N ALA A 121 -11.81 -9.86 5.73
CA ALA A 121 -12.68 -9.57 4.60
C ALA A 121 -12.76 -10.77 3.66
N PHE A 122 -13.92 -10.99 3.06
CA PHE A 122 -14.18 -12.12 2.17
C PHE A 122 -14.72 -11.64 0.82
N ALA A 123 -14.61 -12.50 -0.20
CA ALA A 123 -15.42 -12.35 -1.39
C ALA A 123 -16.92 -12.39 -1.01
N GLY A 124 -17.69 -11.44 -1.54
CA GLY A 124 -19.09 -11.19 -1.21
C GLY A 124 -19.31 -10.04 -0.23
N ASP A 125 -18.27 -9.56 0.46
CA ASP A 125 -18.40 -8.35 1.28
C ASP A 125 -18.53 -7.10 0.41
N THR A 126 -19.35 -6.16 0.88
CA THR A 126 -19.53 -4.84 0.29
C THR A 126 -18.87 -3.82 1.19
N PHE A 127 -17.95 -3.03 0.62
CA PHE A 127 -17.18 -2.05 1.37
C PHE A 127 -17.60 -0.62 1.08
N THR A 128 -17.66 0.17 2.15
CA THR A 128 -17.58 1.63 2.14
C THR A 128 -16.23 2.07 2.67
N LYS A 129 -15.94 3.36 2.53
CA LYS A 129 -14.66 3.93 2.92
C LYS A 129 -14.82 5.29 3.58
N SER A 130 -13.99 5.54 4.59
CA SER A 130 -13.83 6.85 5.22
C SER A 130 -12.37 7.32 5.12
N PHE A 131 -12.18 8.64 5.05
CA PHE A 131 -10.90 9.30 5.26
C PHE A 131 -11.05 10.37 6.33
N LYS A 132 -10.13 10.42 7.28
CA LYS A 132 -10.05 11.47 8.28
C LYS A 132 -8.74 12.21 8.10
N VAL A 133 -8.79 13.53 7.94
CA VAL A 133 -7.58 14.35 7.90
C VAL A 133 -6.99 14.36 9.31
N ARG A 134 -5.77 13.84 9.47
CA ARG A 134 -5.07 13.78 10.76
C ARG A 134 -4.12 14.93 10.97
N SER A 135 -3.36 15.30 9.94
CA SER A 135 -2.47 16.46 9.97
C SER A 135 -2.23 17.02 8.56
N ILE A 136 -1.81 18.28 8.52
CA ILE A 136 -1.47 19.01 7.30
C ILE A 136 -0.20 19.80 7.57
N ARG A 137 0.83 19.59 6.75
CA ARG A 137 2.10 20.34 6.80
C ARG A 137 2.53 20.74 5.39
N ASN A 138 3.43 21.69 5.26
CA ASN A 138 4.03 22.01 3.97
C ASN A 138 5.36 21.29 3.77
N THR A 139 5.74 21.12 2.52
CA THR A 139 7.10 20.70 2.15
C THR A 139 8.10 21.79 2.52
N SER A 140 9.38 21.42 2.71
CA SER A 140 10.44 22.36 3.08
C SER A 140 10.67 23.47 2.06
N ASP A 141 10.29 23.26 0.79
CA ASP A 141 10.34 24.27 -0.27
C ASP A 141 9.16 25.26 -0.22
N GLY A 142 8.16 25.01 0.64
CA GLY A 142 6.97 25.85 0.80
C GLY A 142 6.04 25.86 -0.41
N HIS A 143 6.18 24.93 -1.36
CA HIS A 143 5.39 24.90 -2.60
C HIS A 143 4.29 23.85 -2.62
N HIS A 144 4.34 22.88 -1.72
CA HIS A 144 3.40 21.77 -1.67
C HIS A 144 2.89 21.53 -0.25
N SER A 145 1.70 20.95 -0.13
CA SER A 145 1.17 20.46 1.14
C SER A 145 1.19 18.94 1.18
N ILE A 146 1.56 18.41 2.35
CA ILE A 146 1.51 17.00 2.70
C ILE A 146 0.32 16.79 3.61
N PHE A 147 -0.63 15.99 3.16
CA PHE A 147 -1.76 15.55 3.95
C PHE A 147 -1.49 14.16 4.50
N HIS A 148 -1.76 14.00 5.80
CA HIS A 148 -1.86 12.71 6.46
C HIS A 148 -3.33 12.40 6.65
N PHE A 149 -3.79 11.34 5.98
CA PHE A 149 -5.13 10.79 6.15
C PHE A 149 -5.04 9.50 6.93
N GLU A 150 -5.97 9.29 7.86
CA GLU A 150 -6.33 7.95 8.30
C GLU A 150 -7.45 7.45 7.41
N CYS A 151 -7.29 6.25 6.86
CA CYS A 151 -8.26 5.60 5.98
C CYS A 151 -8.86 4.39 6.70
N GLU A 152 -10.15 4.15 6.51
CA GLU A 152 -10.82 2.92 6.97
C GLU A 152 -11.62 2.28 5.85
N LEU A 153 -11.52 0.96 5.74
CA LEU A 153 -12.38 0.12 4.90
C LEU A 153 -13.40 -0.58 5.79
N ILE A 154 -14.68 -0.33 5.55
CA ILE A 154 -15.78 -0.75 6.42
C ILE A 154 -16.71 -1.64 5.61
N ASN A 155 -17.05 -2.82 6.14
CA ASN A 155 -17.96 -3.74 5.43
C ASN A 155 -19.44 -3.42 5.67
N GLN A 156 -20.33 -4.13 4.99
CA GLN A 156 -21.79 -4.02 5.09
C GLN A 156 -22.35 -4.30 6.49
N ARG A 157 -21.55 -4.81 7.42
CA ARG A 157 -21.92 -5.06 8.83
C ARG A 157 -21.42 -3.95 9.76
N GLY A 158 -20.90 -2.84 9.21
CA GLY A 158 -20.33 -1.74 9.98
C GLY A 158 -19.01 -2.10 10.69
N ARG A 159 -18.32 -3.17 10.27
CA ARG A 159 -17.03 -3.56 10.85
C ARG A 159 -15.90 -2.92 10.07
N VAL A 160 -14.97 -2.27 10.78
CA VAL A 160 -13.69 -1.83 10.20
C VAL A 160 -12.87 -3.08 9.88
N CYS A 161 -12.72 -3.38 8.59
CA CYS A 161 -11.90 -4.48 8.11
C CYS A 161 -10.43 -4.11 8.14
N MET A 162 -10.08 -2.93 7.64
CA MET A 162 -8.72 -2.46 7.62
C MET A 162 -8.65 -0.96 7.85
N SER A 163 -7.61 -0.52 8.56
CA SER A 163 -7.23 0.88 8.63
C SER A 163 -5.80 1.08 8.14
N ALA A 164 -5.48 2.30 7.69
CA ALA A 164 -4.12 2.67 7.31
C ALA A 164 -3.94 4.19 7.33
N ASP A 165 -2.76 4.65 7.75
CA ASP A 165 -2.32 6.01 7.47
C ASP A 165 -1.85 6.10 6.03
N LYS A 166 -2.26 7.17 5.34
CA LYS A 166 -1.90 7.48 3.96
C LYS A 166 -1.37 8.90 3.87
N TYR A 167 -0.22 9.04 3.23
CA TYR A 167 0.44 10.33 3.05
C TYR A 167 0.43 10.74 1.57
N LEU A 168 -0.12 11.92 1.28
CA LEU A 168 -0.28 12.45 -0.07
C LEU A 168 0.32 13.85 -0.17
N ILE A 169 1.02 14.13 -1.27
CA ILE A 169 1.50 15.48 -1.62
C ILE A 169 0.54 16.09 -2.64
N PHE A 170 0.21 17.37 -2.46
CA PHE A 170 -0.60 18.16 -3.39
C PHE A 170 0.15 19.37 -3.92
N GLU A 171 -0.14 19.77 -5.18
CA GLU A 171 0.45 20.95 -5.83
C GLU A 171 -0.26 22.25 -5.43
N PHE A 172 -0.50 22.39 -4.14
CA PHE A 172 -0.96 23.62 -3.52
C PHE A 172 -0.51 23.68 -2.08
N THR A 173 -0.50 24.90 -1.55
CA THR A 173 -0.26 25.15 -0.14
C THR A 173 -1.57 25.44 0.59
N VAL A 174 -1.63 24.98 1.82
CA VAL A 174 -2.63 25.36 2.82
C VAL A 174 -1.90 25.77 4.11
N PRO A 175 -2.52 26.62 4.96
CA PRO A 175 -1.95 26.93 6.26
C PRO A 175 -1.65 25.64 7.03
N GLU A 176 -0.44 25.54 7.58
CA GLU A 176 -0.06 24.37 8.38
C GLU A 176 -0.99 24.26 9.58
N SER A 177 -1.29 23.02 9.96
CA SER A 177 -1.99 22.74 11.20
C SER A 177 -1.11 21.90 12.08
N HIS A 178 -0.67 22.49 13.20
CA HIS A 178 0.06 21.79 14.25
C HIS A 178 -0.87 21.04 15.22
N VAL A 179 -2.14 20.86 14.86
CA VAL A 179 -3.08 20.10 15.67
C VAL A 179 -2.86 18.62 15.41
N GLU A 180 -2.14 17.96 16.32
CA GLU A 180 -2.14 16.51 16.40
C GLU A 180 -3.44 16.07 17.06
N LEU A 181 -4.34 15.49 16.25
CA LEU A 181 -5.49 14.81 16.82
C LEU A 181 -5.00 13.58 17.57
N PRO A 182 -5.40 13.37 18.84
CA PRO A 182 -5.10 12.13 19.53
C PRO A 182 -5.55 10.95 18.67
N ALA A 183 -4.72 9.91 18.62
CA ALA A 183 -5.14 8.65 18.05
C ALA A 183 -6.47 8.27 18.72
N ASP A 184 -7.47 7.87 17.93
CA ASP A 184 -8.75 7.48 18.53
C ASP A 184 -8.44 6.30 19.49
N SER A 185 -8.61 6.54 20.79
CA SER A 185 -8.26 5.61 21.87
C SER A 185 -9.20 4.42 21.95
N ALA A 186 -10.21 4.35 21.07
CA ALA A 186 -10.94 3.15 20.80
C ALA A 186 -9.96 2.17 20.17
N THR A 187 -9.40 1.28 21.01
CA THR A 187 -8.64 0.12 20.61
C THR A 187 -9.38 -0.54 19.44
N LYS A 188 -8.94 -0.26 18.21
CA LYS A 188 -9.44 -0.96 17.03
C LYS A 188 -8.93 -2.39 17.19
N GLY A 189 -9.71 -3.20 17.93
CA GLY A 189 -9.28 -4.51 18.40
C GLY A 189 -8.68 -5.30 17.26
N GLN A 190 -7.57 -5.98 17.50
CA GLN A 190 -6.94 -6.84 16.51
C GLN A 190 -7.66 -8.18 16.44
N MET A 191 -8.99 -8.14 16.36
CA MET A 191 -9.85 -9.32 16.52
C MET A 191 -9.49 -10.44 15.55
N PHE A 192 -9.06 -10.11 14.32
CA PHE A 192 -8.60 -11.11 13.37
C PHE A 192 -7.32 -11.80 13.81
N ARG A 193 -6.31 -11.04 14.26
CA ARG A 193 -5.06 -11.60 14.78
C ARG A 193 -5.31 -12.40 16.05
N ASP A 194 -6.08 -11.86 16.98
CA ASP A 194 -6.45 -12.52 18.25
C ASP A 194 -7.19 -13.84 17.98
N HIS A 195 -8.10 -13.85 17.00
CA HIS A 195 -8.76 -15.07 16.54
C HIS A 195 -7.75 -16.11 16.04
N LEU A 196 -6.79 -15.71 15.19
CA LEU A 196 -5.77 -16.62 14.67
C LEU A 196 -4.90 -17.20 15.80
N ILE A 197 -4.48 -16.38 16.76
CA ILE A 197 -3.72 -16.83 17.94
C ILE A 197 -4.54 -17.80 18.78
N SER A 198 -5.85 -17.54 18.96
CA SER A 198 -6.77 -18.44 19.67
C SER A 198 -6.98 -19.79 18.97
N LYS A 199 -6.56 -19.92 17.70
CA LYS A 199 -6.59 -21.15 16.89
C LYS A 199 -5.23 -21.81 16.76
N SER A 200 -4.27 -21.43 17.59
CA SER A 200 -2.92 -21.99 17.66
C SER A 200 -2.91 -23.52 17.70
N ASP A 201 -3.70 -24.18 18.55
CA ASP A 201 -3.76 -25.65 18.60
C ASP A 201 -4.24 -26.25 17.27
N SER A 202 -5.30 -25.68 16.69
CA SER A 202 -5.79 -26.13 15.38
C SER A 202 -4.78 -25.89 14.25
N LEU A 203 -4.04 -24.78 14.31
CA LEU A 203 -2.98 -24.47 13.36
C LEU A 203 -1.80 -25.43 13.52
N HIS A 204 -1.43 -25.77 14.76
CA HIS A 204 -0.43 -26.77 15.08
C HIS A 204 -0.82 -28.12 14.48
N ASP A 205 -2.04 -28.61 14.72
CA ASP A 205 -2.54 -29.88 14.18
C ASP A 205 -2.54 -29.94 12.64
N LEU A 206 -2.81 -28.81 11.99
CA LEU A 206 -2.78 -28.71 10.53
C LEU A 206 -1.38 -28.80 9.93
N GLY A 207 -0.36 -28.59 10.74
CA GLY A 207 1.03 -28.56 10.32
C GLY A 207 1.38 -27.31 9.53
N SER A 208 2.57 -26.80 9.81
CA SER A 208 3.18 -25.72 9.03
C SER A 208 3.74 -26.25 7.71
N HIS A 209 3.57 -25.49 6.64
CA HIS A 209 4.25 -25.72 5.35
C HIS A 209 5.41 -24.74 5.15
N SER A 210 5.83 -24.01 6.18
CA SER A 210 6.99 -23.13 6.12
C SER A 210 8.25 -23.93 5.84
N LEU A 211 8.89 -23.65 4.70
CA LEU A 211 10.06 -24.38 4.21
C LEU A 211 11.37 -23.88 4.81
N THR A 212 11.39 -22.64 5.32
CA THR A 212 12.61 -21.93 5.70
C THR A 212 12.45 -21.36 7.10
N THR A 213 13.42 -21.67 7.97
CA THR A 213 13.59 -21.00 9.26
C THR A 213 14.16 -19.61 9.03
N LEU A 214 13.58 -18.61 9.70
CA LEU A 214 14.04 -17.22 9.65
C LEU A 214 14.69 -16.84 10.97
N PHE A 215 15.71 -15.98 10.93
CA PHE A 215 16.41 -15.53 12.14
C PHE A 215 16.72 -14.03 12.09
N PRO A 216 16.72 -13.32 13.24
CA PRO A 216 17.13 -11.92 13.29
C PRO A 216 18.51 -11.70 12.66
N GLY A 217 18.65 -10.64 11.87
CA GLY A 217 19.87 -10.34 11.13
C GLY A 217 19.99 -11.01 9.77
N GLN A 218 19.05 -11.90 9.41
CA GLN A 218 19.08 -12.56 8.11
C GLN A 218 18.69 -11.59 6.99
N LEU A 219 19.54 -11.52 5.97
CA LEU A 219 19.25 -10.87 4.69
C LEU A 219 18.84 -11.93 3.66
N VAL A 220 17.66 -11.76 3.06
CA VAL A 220 17.09 -12.66 2.06
C VAL A 220 17.00 -11.92 0.72
N LEU A 221 17.69 -12.44 -0.29
CA LEU A 221 17.56 -11.98 -1.68
C LEU A 221 16.50 -12.82 -2.37
N HIS A 222 15.34 -12.23 -2.67
CA HIS A 222 14.23 -12.98 -3.26
C HIS A 222 14.47 -13.26 -4.74
N THR A 223 14.15 -14.48 -5.19
CA THR A 223 14.38 -14.93 -6.57
C THR A 223 13.27 -14.51 -7.54
N MET A 224 12.11 -14.12 -7.00
CA MET A 224 10.97 -13.71 -7.82
C MET A 224 11.14 -12.27 -8.30
N ASN A 225 11.09 -12.09 -9.61
CA ASN A 225 11.11 -10.79 -10.27
C ASN A 225 9.88 -10.67 -11.18
N ARG A 226 9.17 -9.54 -11.15
CA ARG A 226 7.94 -9.39 -11.94
C ARG A 226 7.69 -7.96 -12.37
N SER A 227 7.13 -7.80 -13.57
CA SER A 227 6.61 -6.52 -14.06
C SER A 227 5.08 -6.51 -14.11
N ILE A 228 4.51 -5.31 -14.14
CA ILE A 228 3.11 -5.08 -14.47
C ILE A 228 3.06 -4.28 -15.78
N THR A 229 2.29 -4.78 -16.75
CA THR A 229 2.06 -4.07 -18.01
C THR A 229 1.10 -2.90 -17.81
N PHE A 230 1.07 -1.96 -18.76
CA PHE A 230 0.19 -0.80 -18.68
C PHE A 230 -1.29 -1.22 -18.56
N SER A 231 -1.75 -2.13 -19.43
CA SER A 231 -3.14 -2.61 -19.41
C SER A 231 -3.50 -3.33 -18.11
N GLN A 232 -2.59 -4.14 -17.54
CA GLN A 232 -2.83 -4.78 -16.24
C GLN A 232 -2.90 -3.76 -15.10
N SER A 233 -2.06 -2.73 -15.12
CA SER A 233 -2.11 -1.65 -14.13
C SER A 233 -3.44 -0.90 -14.21
N GLN A 234 -3.90 -0.56 -15.42
CA GLN A 234 -5.19 0.10 -15.62
C GLN A 234 -6.34 -0.77 -15.11
N GLN A 235 -6.34 -2.06 -15.47
CA GLN A 235 -7.37 -3.00 -15.03
C GLN A 235 -7.45 -3.08 -13.50
N LEU A 236 -6.31 -3.24 -12.81
CA LEU A 236 -6.25 -3.27 -11.35
C LEU A 236 -6.68 -1.94 -10.73
N ALA A 237 -6.22 -0.81 -11.30
CA ALA A 237 -6.62 0.51 -10.84
C ALA A 237 -8.14 0.74 -10.97
N SER A 238 -8.74 0.30 -12.09
CA SER A 238 -10.18 0.37 -12.30
C SER A 238 -10.98 -0.54 -11.35
N LEU A 239 -10.45 -1.72 -10.98
CA LEU A 239 -11.10 -2.60 -9.99
C LEU A 239 -11.30 -1.89 -8.65
N ALA A 240 -10.34 -1.05 -8.24
CA ALA A 240 -10.40 -0.26 -7.01
C ALA A 240 -10.86 1.19 -7.20
N ARG A 241 -11.48 1.49 -8.36
CA ARG A 241 -12.03 2.83 -8.71
C ARG A 241 -11.02 3.97 -8.56
N LEU A 242 -9.76 3.75 -8.92
CA LEU A 242 -8.81 4.83 -9.09
C LEU A 242 -9.09 5.60 -10.38
N THR A 243 -8.98 6.91 -10.32
CA THR A 243 -9.34 7.83 -11.41
C THR A 243 -8.23 8.83 -11.75
N HIS A 244 -7.15 8.86 -10.96
CA HIS A 244 -6.03 9.76 -11.20
C HIS A 244 -5.41 9.57 -12.61
N PRO A 245 -5.27 10.64 -13.42
CA PRO A 245 -4.96 10.51 -14.85
C PRO A 245 -3.55 9.98 -15.12
N ARG A 246 -2.58 10.13 -14.21
CA ARG A 246 -1.25 9.50 -14.33
C ARG A 246 -1.26 7.96 -14.28
N HIS A 247 -2.41 7.33 -14.11
CA HIS A 247 -2.55 5.87 -14.24
C HIS A 247 -3.21 5.45 -15.57
N PHE A 248 -3.75 6.39 -16.36
CA PHE A 248 -4.61 6.08 -17.51
C PHE A 248 -4.39 6.94 -18.77
N ASP A 249 -4.18 8.25 -18.61
CA ASP A 249 -4.32 9.23 -19.69
C ASP A 249 -3.03 9.33 -20.53
N THR A 250 -2.95 8.48 -21.55
CA THR A 250 -1.84 8.46 -22.51
C THR A 250 -1.86 9.61 -23.52
N ARG A 251 -2.93 10.42 -23.55
CA ARG A 251 -2.95 11.65 -24.35
C ARG A 251 -2.22 12.79 -23.64
N ARG A 252 -2.21 12.76 -22.30
CA ARG A 252 -1.54 13.76 -21.46
C ARG A 252 -0.15 13.35 -21.01
N TYR A 253 0.09 12.06 -20.82
CA TYR A 253 1.31 11.55 -20.19
C TYR A 253 1.94 10.42 -21.00
N ASP A 254 3.27 10.48 -21.16
CA ASP A 254 4.03 9.39 -21.75
C ASP A 254 4.03 8.11 -20.88
N ILE A 255 3.85 6.95 -21.51
CA ILE A 255 3.70 5.67 -20.81
C ILE A 255 4.98 5.28 -20.06
N HIS A 256 6.14 5.62 -20.60
CA HIS A 256 7.43 5.14 -20.09
C HIS A 256 8.06 6.08 -19.07
N THR A 257 7.60 7.33 -19.00
CA THR A 257 8.25 8.38 -18.19
C THR A 257 7.29 9.17 -17.29
N GLU A 258 5.98 9.17 -17.55
CA GLU A 258 5.03 10.01 -16.82
C GLU A 258 3.81 9.28 -16.27
N ILE A 259 3.45 8.14 -16.89
CA ILE A 259 2.49 7.20 -16.34
C ILE A 259 3.17 6.39 -15.24
N PHE A 260 2.53 6.34 -14.08
CA PHE A 260 3.03 5.64 -12.91
C PHE A 260 2.15 4.44 -12.56
N ILE A 261 2.79 3.37 -12.09
CA ILE A 261 2.09 2.29 -11.38
C ILE A 261 1.61 2.84 -10.03
N PRO A 262 0.32 2.69 -9.65
CA PRO A 262 -0.18 3.12 -8.36
C PRO A 262 0.62 2.54 -7.19
N GLY A 263 0.88 3.34 -6.15
CA GLY A 263 1.71 2.94 -5.01
C GLY A 263 1.24 1.64 -4.34
N GLY A 264 -0.06 1.44 -4.18
CA GLY A 264 -0.60 0.18 -3.64
C GLY A 264 -0.29 -1.05 -4.52
N LEU A 265 -0.16 -0.89 -5.84
CA LEU A 265 0.28 -1.96 -6.73
C LEU A 265 1.80 -2.18 -6.66
N VAL A 266 2.60 -1.13 -6.46
CA VAL A 266 4.05 -1.25 -6.19
C VAL A 266 4.30 -2.04 -4.90
N LEU A 267 3.49 -1.77 -3.88
CA LEU A 267 3.46 -2.51 -2.63
C LEU A 267 3.07 -3.97 -2.83
N GLY A 268 1.99 -4.23 -3.58
CA GLY A 268 1.59 -5.58 -3.96
C GLY A 268 2.70 -6.36 -4.69
N LEU A 269 3.40 -5.72 -5.63
CA LEU A 269 4.53 -6.32 -6.35
C LEU A 269 5.67 -6.70 -5.40
N THR A 270 6.06 -5.77 -4.53
CA THR A 270 7.16 -5.97 -3.59
C THR A 270 6.85 -7.09 -2.60
N MET A 271 5.64 -7.10 -2.03
CA MET A 271 5.19 -8.17 -1.13
C MET A 271 5.11 -9.52 -1.85
N SER A 272 4.60 -9.53 -3.08
CA SER A 272 4.50 -10.75 -3.89
C SER A 272 5.87 -11.33 -4.23
N ALA A 273 6.88 -10.50 -4.48
CA ALA A 273 8.25 -10.95 -4.74
C ALA A 273 8.84 -11.67 -3.51
N ALA A 274 8.50 -11.24 -2.30
CA ALA A 274 8.92 -11.88 -1.05
C ALA A 274 8.03 -13.04 -0.58
N SER A 275 6.81 -13.19 -1.14
CA SER A 275 5.79 -14.09 -0.59
C SER A 275 6.20 -15.56 -0.57
N ARG A 276 7.08 -16.00 -1.48
CA ARG A 276 7.54 -17.39 -1.53
C ARG A 276 8.42 -17.74 -0.35
N ASP A 277 9.39 -16.88 -0.06
CA ASP A 277 10.40 -17.18 0.94
C ASP A 277 9.88 -16.87 2.36
N MET A 278 8.86 -16.01 2.46
CA MET A 278 8.21 -15.62 3.72
C MET A 278 6.95 -16.42 4.06
N HIS A 279 6.58 -17.41 3.23
CA HIS A 279 5.36 -18.24 3.22
C HIS A 279 4.70 -18.61 4.58
N GLU A 280 3.44 -19.08 4.52
CA GLU A 280 2.55 -19.37 5.67
C GLU A 280 2.16 -18.15 6.52
N ILE A 281 2.13 -16.98 5.90
CA ILE A 281 1.63 -15.76 6.54
C ILE A 281 0.13 -15.89 6.80
N LEU A 282 -0.26 -15.69 8.06
CA LEU A 282 -1.65 -15.72 8.51
C LEU A 282 -2.21 -14.31 8.68
N HIS A 283 -1.38 -13.36 9.13
CA HIS A 283 -1.76 -11.96 9.35
C HIS A 283 -0.56 -11.04 9.11
N GLU A 284 -0.84 -9.82 8.67
CA GLU A 284 0.17 -8.81 8.40
C GLU A 284 -0.26 -7.45 8.94
N GLU A 285 0.73 -6.64 9.29
CA GLU A 285 0.61 -5.21 9.58
C GLU A 285 1.74 -4.47 8.86
N ILE A 286 1.44 -3.28 8.32
CA ILE A 286 2.48 -2.38 7.85
C ILE A 286 2.74 -1.34 8.92
N LEU A 287 3.98 -1.33 9.42
CA LEU A 287 4.45 -0.32 10.36
C LEU A 287 4.72 0.97 9.60
N ASN A 288 5.45 0.88 8.49
CA ASN A 288 5.77 1.99 7.61
C ASN A 288 6.03 1.50 6.18
N ALA A 289 5.59 2.26 5.19
CA ALA A 289 5.92 2.05 3.78
C ALA A 289 6.29 3.40 3.16
N SER A 290 7.48 3.51 2.59
CA SER A 290 7.96 4.72 1.91
C SER A 290 8.14 4.44 0.41
N PHE A 291 7.40 5.14 -0.44
CA PHE A 291 7.59 5.09 -1.89
C PHE A 291 8.75 5.99 -2.27
N VAL A 292 9.88 5.39 -2.64
CA VAL A 292 11.16 6.08 -2.81
C VAL A 292 11.28 6.66 -4.22
N HIS A 293 11.08 5.81 -5.23
CA HIS A 293 11.08 6.18 -6.64
C HIS A 293 9.83 5.68 -7.35
N HIS A 294 9.44 6.40 -8.41
CA HIS A 294 8.36 5.98 -9.29
C HIS A 294 8.69 4.67 -10.02
N LEU A 295 7.64 3.90 -10.27
CA LEU A 295 7.66 2.70 -11.10
C LEU A 295 6.80 2.94 -12.33
N HIS A 296 7.33 2.60 -13.50
CA HIS A 296 6.61 2.72 -14.77
C HIS A 296 6.13 1.35 -15.26
N PRO A 297 5.07 1.30 -16.08
CA PRO A 297 4.67 0.09 -16.77
C PRO A 297 5.84 -0.63 -17.46
N GLY A 298 5.90 -1.96 -17.28
CA GLY A 298 6.94 -2.81 -17.85
C GLY A 298 8.25 -2.85 -17.05
N ASN A 299 8.48 -1.95 -16.09
CA ASN A 299 9.61 -2.10 -15.17
C ASN A 299 9.46 -3.39 -14.36
N VAL A 300 10.56 -4.12 -14.21
CA VAL A 300 10.62 -5.36 -13.41
C VAL A 300 10.93 -4.99 -11.97
N VAL A 301 10.27 -5.63 -11.01
CA VAL A 301 10.52 -5.44 -9.57
C VAL A 301 10.94 -6.76 -8.95
N GLY A 302 12.09 -6.75 -8.29
CA GLY A 302 12.54 -7.77 -7.34
C GLY A 302 12.45 -7.25 -5.90
N ALA A 303 12.79 -8.08 -4.91
CA ALA A 303 12.75 -7.68 -3.51
C ALA A 303 13.91 -8.24 -2.67
N ILE A 304 14.28 -7.49 -1.64
CA ILE A 304 15.25 -7.89 -0.61
C ILE A 304 14.58 -7.75 0.74
N SER A 305 14.67 -8.75 1.61
CA SER A 305 14.15 -8.65 2.97
C SER A 305 15.24 -8.80 4.02
N TYR A 306 15.15 -8.03 5.09
CA TYR A 306 16.00 -8.15 6.26
C TYR A 306 15.15 -8.38 7.50
N VAL A 307 15.38 -9.50 8.18
CA VAL A 307 14.66 -9.89 9.40
C VAL A 307 15.21 -9.05 10.56
N GLN A 308 14.40 -8.12 11.06
CA GLN A 308 14.80 -7.22 12.14
C GLN A 308 14.65 -7.88 13.50
N SER A 309 13.52 -8.56 13.74
CA SER A 309 13.25 -9.29 14.97
C SER A 309 12.30 -10.46 14.72
N LEU A 310 12.35 -11.41 15.65
CA LEU A 310 11.53 -12.61 15.69
C LEU A 310 11.02 -12.78 17.13
N ASP A 311 9.73 -13.02 17.27
CA ASP A 311 9.07 -13.45 18.51
C ASP A 311 8.46 -14.84 18.28
N ASP A 312 9.11 -15.86 18.83
CA ASP A 312 8.74 -17.27 18.78
C ASP A 312 8.04 -17.74 20.07
N GLY A 313 7.73 -16.82 20.99
CA GLY A 313 7.02 -17.10 22.24
C GLY A 313 5.50 -17.26 22.08
N LEU A 314 5.00 -17.34 20.84
CA LEU A 314 3.57 -17.46 20.55
C LEU A 314 3.11 -18.93 20.57
N PRO A 315 1.85 -19.20 20.93
CA PRO A 315 1.34 -20.56 21.03
C PRO A 315 1.20 -21.24 19.66
N GLY A 316 1.30 -22.57 19.62
CA GLY A 316 0.97 -23.43 18.46
C GLY A 316 1.89 -23.26 17.25
N ASP A 317 3.21 -23.23 17.48
CA ASP A 317 4.26 -23.01 16.47
C ASP A 317 4.02 -21.73 15.64
N LEU A 318 3.46 -20.70 16.27
CA LEU A 318 3.32 -19.39 15.66
C LEU A 318 4.57 -18.55 15.92
N GLU A 319 4.91 -17.70 14.96
CA GLU A 319 5.96 -16.70 15.11
C GLU A 319 5.50 -15.35 14.59
N SER A 320 5.96 -14.29 15.26
CA SER A 320 5.77 -12.90 14.81
C SER A 320 7.12 -12.32 14.39
N ILE A 321 7.22 -11.95 13.12
CA ILE A 321 8.45 -11.44 12.52
C ILE A 321 8.28 -9.97 12.18
N VAL A 322 9.25 -9.13 12.55
CA VAL A 322 9.37 -7.78 11.99
C VAL A 322 10.44 -7.82 10.91
N VAL A 323 10.07 -7.40 9.70
CA VAL A 323 10.93 -7.47 8.52
C VAL A 323 10.86 -6.16 7.73
N ARG A 324 12.02 -5.67 7.30
CA ARG A 324 12.11 -4.63 6.28
C ARG A 324 12.27 -5.28 4.92
N THR A 325 11.38 -4.96 3.98
CA THR A 325 11.41 -5.44 2.59
C THR A 325 11.62 -4.24 1.66
N ILE A 326 12.64 -4.31 0.81
CA ILE A 326 12.97 -3.28 -0.17
C ILE A 326 12.60 -3.80 -1.55
N GLY A 327 11.72 -3.07 -2.25
CA GLY A 327 11.41 -3.31 -3.66
C GLY A 327 12.44 -2.61 -4.55
N VAL A 328 13.02 -3.34 -5.50
CA VAL A 328 14.08 -2.85 -6.38
C VAL A 328 13.65 -3.01 -7.84
N LYS A 329 13.64 -1.92 -8.61
CA LYS A 329 13.29 -1.94 -10.04
C LYS A 329 14.49 -2.24 -10.93
N ASN A 330 14.23 -2.94 -12.04
CA ASN A 330 15.15 -3.21 -13.14
C ASN A 330 16.50 -3.79 -12.67
N MET A 331 16.42 -4.78 -11.79
CA MET A 331 17.54 -5.54 -11.25
C MET A 331 17.03 -6.93 -10.85
N ASP A 332 17.78 -7.97 -11.19
CA ASP A 332 17.57 -9.30 -10.61
C ASP A 332 18.37 -9.37 -9.32
N VAL A 333 17.74 -9.00 -8.21
CA VAL A 333 18.42 -8.86 -6.92
C VAL A 333 19.13 -10.13 -6.47
N SER A 334 18.59 -11.31 -6.78
CA SER A 334 19.16 -12.60 -6.37
C SER A 334 20.45 -12.94 -7.09
N ARG A 335 20.60 -12.48 -8.35
CA ARG A 335 21.76 -12.71 -9.18
C ARG A 335 22.75 -11.55 -9.11
N ASP A 336 22.23 -10.33 -9.25
CA ASP A 336 23.03 -9.12 -9.43
C ASP A 336 23.60 -8.59 -8.10
N LEU A 337 22.99 -8.95 -6.95
CA LEU A 337 23.50 -8.61 -5.60
C LEU A 337 24.05 -9.82 -4.86
N LYS A 338 24.16 -10.97 -5.53
CA LYS A 338 24.77 -12.15 -4.93
C LYS A 338 26.18 -11.81 -4.46
N ASP A 339 26.52 -12.20 -3.24
CA ASP A 339 27.82 -11.96 -2.61
C ASP A 339 28.23 -10.48 -2.49
N THR A 340 27.30 -9.55 -2.74
CA THR A 340 27.52 -8.11 -2.62
C THR A 340 27.19 -7.65 -1.20
N PRO A 341 28.13 -7.02 -0.46
CA PRO A 341 27.82 -6.44 0.84
C PRO A 341 26.87 -5.26 0.69
N LEU A 342 25.77 -5.27 1.43
CA LEU A 342 24.78 -4.19 1.42
C LEU A 342 24.89 -3.33 2.70
N PRO A 343 24.73 -1.99 2.62
CA PRO A 343 24.76 -1.12 3.79
C PRO A 343 23.63 -1.45 4.76
N LEU A 344 23.98 -1.80 6.00
CA LEU A 344 23.02 -2.17 7.05
C LEU A 344 22.01 -1.05 7.33
N GLU A 345 22.39 0.21 7.12
CA GLU A 345 21.56 1.39 7.34
C GLU A 345 20.30 1.42 6.47
N LEU A 346 20.32 0.74 5.30
CA LEU A 346 19.11 0.55 4.50
C LEU A 346 18.07 -0.32 5.23
N PHE A 347 18.54 -1.23 6.10
CA PHE A 347 17.72 -2.28 6.71
C PHE A 347 17.33 -1.98 8.16
N THR A 348 18.19 -1.29 8.91
CA THR A 348 18.01 -1.06 10.36
C THR A 348 17.88 0.42 10.72
N GLY A 349 18.20 1.33 9.80
CA GLY A 349 18.27 2.76 10.08
C GLY A 349 16.93 3.51 9.98
N ASP A 350 16.93 4.73 10.50
CA ASP A 350 15.87 5.75 10.38
C ASP A 350 15.82 6.43 9.01
N ALA A 351 16.52 5.90 8.00
CA ALA A 351 16.41 6.38 6.63
C ALA A 351 14.97 6.18 6.14
N LYS A 352 14.15 7.23 6.24
CA LYS A 352 12.71 7.21 5.94
C LYS A 352 12.36 8.03 4.70
N THR A 353 13.26 8.95 4.32
CA THR A 353 13.07 9.84 3.17
C THR A 353 13.84 9.36 1.95
N THR A 354 13.32 9.67 0.76
CA THR A 354 14.00 9.40 -0.52
C THR A 354 15.42 9.94 -0.55
N GLN A 355 15.64 11.15 -0.02
CA GLN A 355 16.96 11.79 0.00
C GLN A 355 17.97 11.00 0.84
N GLN A 356 17.59 10.53 2.02
CA GLN A 356 18.47 9.75 2.89
C GLN A 356 18.81 8.39 2.26
N ILE A 357 17.81 7.70 1.72
CA ILE A 357 17.99 6.39 1.07
C ILE A 357 18.91 6.53 -0.15
N GLU A 358 18.68 7.54 -0.99
CA GLU A 358 19.52 7.81 -2.16
C GLU A 358 20.95 8.21 -1.80
N LYS A 359 21.13 8.96 -0.70
CA LYS A 359 22.47 9.29 -0.20
C LYS A 359 23.25 8.02 0.15
N ILE A 360 22.64 7.11 0.92
CA ILE A 360 23.25 5.82 1.27
C ILE A 360 23.60 5.02 0.01
N CYS A 361 22.67 4.93 -0.94
CA CYS A 361 22.91 4.19 -2.19
C CYS A 361 24.07 4.81 -2.98
N LYS A 362 24.07 6.13 -3.23
CA LYS A 362 25.12 6.79 -4.00
C LYS A 362 26.51 6.69 -3.37
N GLU A 363 26.58 6.75 -2.04
CA GLU A 363 27.85 6.74 -1.32
C GLU A 363 28.39 5.31 -1.10
N ARG A 364 27.52 4.33 -0.87
CA ARG A 364 27.94 3.01 -0.35
C ARG A 364 27.43 1.80 -1.13
N CYS A 365 26.42 1.96 -1.98
CA CYS A 365 25.96 0.89 -2.87
C CYS A 365 25.41 1.47 -4.18
N PRO A 366 26.29 2.03 -5.06
CA PRO A 366 25.83 2.82 -6.21
C PRO A 366 24.94 2.05 -7.19
N MET A 367 25.03 0.72 -7.20
CA MET A 367 24.20 -0.16 -8.02
C MET A 367 22.70 -0.06 -7.69
N LEU A 368 22.35 0.34 -6.46
CA LEU A 368 20.97 0.54 -6.00
C LEU A 368 20.45 1.97 -6.18
N ALA A 369 21.31 2.92 -6.55
CA ALA A 369 20.91 4.31 -6.73
C ALA A 369 19.81 4.43 -7.82
N ASN A 370 18.74 5.15 -7.51
CA ASN A 370 17.53 5.28 -8.34
C ASN A 370 16.76 3.99 -8.61
N LYS A 371 17.11 2.86 -7.96
CA LYS A 371 16.45 1.57 -8.16
C LYS A 371 15.47 1.18 -7.06
N ILE A 372 15.60 1.74 -5.86
CA ILE A 372 14.67 1.41 -4.76
C ILE A 372 13.32 2.08 -5.03
N VAL A 373 12.25 1.31 -5.19
CA VAL A 373 10.89 1.84 -5.40
C VAL A 373 10.07 1.87 -4.12
N LEU A 374 10.36 0.97 -3.19
CA LEU A 374 9.64 0.85 -1.93
C LEU A 374 10.58 0.40 -0.82
N GLN A 375 10.46 1.02 0.35
CA GLN A 375 10.95 0.47 1.62
C GLN A 375 9.74 0.17 2.50
N LEU A 376 9.58 -1.09 2.90
CA LEU A 376 8.39 -1.60 3.59
C LEU A 376 8.78 -2.28 4.91
N ASP A 377 8.39 -1.70 6.03
CA ASP A 377 8.47 -2.28 7.36
C ASP A 377 7.14 -2.94 7.70
N ARG A 378 7.17 -4.24 7.94
CA ARG A 378 5.97 -5.02 8.24
C ARG A 378 6.17 -5.97 9.41
N ARG A 379 5.09 -6.20 10.15
CA ARG A 379 4.96 -7.28 11.11
C ARG A 379 4.15 -8.40 10.47
N ILE A 380 4.65 -9.63 10.59
CA ILE A 380 4.06 -10.83 9.99
C ILE A 380 3.79 -11.81 11.11
N LEU A 381 2.56 -12.28 11.23
CA LEU A 381 2.23 -13.49 11.98
C LEU A 381 2.18 -14.67 11.00
N ARG A 382 2.95 -15.72 11.26
CA ARG A 382 2.96 -16.93 10.43
C ARG A 382 3.15 -18.20 11.25
N GLN A 383 2.94 -19.34 10.61
CA GLN A 383 3.36 -20.63 11.19
C GLN A 383 4.87 -20.81 11.00
N ALA A 384 5.59 -21.08 12.08
CA ALA A 384 7.03 -21.33 12.07
C ALA A 384 7.38 -22.58 11.25
N SER A 385 8.62 -22.70 10.78
CA SER A 385 9.10 -23.96 10.18
C SER A 385 9.18 -25.03 11.26
N ARG A 386 8.58 -26.20 11.04
CA ARG A 386 8.78 -27.35 11.93
C ARG A 386 10.20 -27.85 11.80
N ASN A 387 11.08 -27.43 12.72
CA ASN A 387 12.26 -28.22 13.03
C ASN A 387 11.80 -29.24 14.07
N GLU A 388 11.58 -30.49 13.65
CA GLU A 388 11.63 -31.58 14.62
C GLU A 388 13.04 -31.57 15.19
N THR A 389 13.23 -30.91 16.33
CA THR A 389 14.45 -31.02 17.10
C THR A 389 14.49 -32.47 17.59
N PHE A 390 15.14 -33.36 16.84
CA PHE A 390 15.56 -34.65 17.34
C PHE A 390 16.52 -34.39 18.50
N LEU A 391 15.99 -34.35 19.73
CA LEU A 391 16.79 -34.53 20.92
C LEU A 391 17.14 -36.03 20.95
N LEU A 392 18.34 -36.36 20.47
CA LEU A 392 19.00 -37.65 20.74
C LEU A 392 19.62 -37.63 22.13
#